data_AF-A0A482YW87-F1
#
_entry.id   AF-A0A482YW87-F1
#
_cell.length_a   1.000
_cell.length_b   1.000
_cell.length_c   1.000
_cell.angle_alpha   90.00
_cell.angle_beta   90.00
_cell.angle_gamma   90.00
#
_symmetry.space_group_name_H-M   'P 1'
#
loop_
_entity.id
_entity.type
_entity.pdbx_description
1 polymer ?
#
loop_
_entity_poly.entity_id
_entity_poly.type
_entity_poly.pdbx_seq_one_letter_code
_entity_poly.pdbx_strand_id
1 'polypeptide(L)'
;MHSLKQLETKQIGFRMPTYLVEEIDELTKGFDINRSTFIVEAIRRALKEQKEARFYMGLGEAMEEAKMMIDGKLPKLYARDFVNEFKDNTAE
;
A
#
# COMPACT_ATOMS: atom_id res chain seq x y z
N MET A 1 11.60 6.82 5.66
CA MET A 1 12.13 8.13 5.21
C MET A 1 12.24 8.10 3.69
N HIS A 2 11.76 9.12 2.98
CA HIS A 2 11.87 9.22 1.52
C HIS A 2 13.28 9.66 1.12
N SER A 3 13.81 9.16 0.01
CA SER A 3 15.10 9.64 -0.52
C SER A 3 14.97 11.05 -1.08
N LEU A 4 16.08 11.80 -1.18
CA LEU A 4 16.08 13.17 -1.72
C LEU A 4 15.39 13.27 -3.10
N LYS A 5 15.62 12.27 -3.96
CA LYS A 5 15.00 12.16 -5.28
C LYS A 5 13.47 11.93 -5.24
N GLN A 6 12.96 11.36 -4.16
CA GLN A 6 11.52 11.13 -3.95
C GLN A 6 10.80 12.36 -3.35
N LEU A 7 11.56 13.33 -2.84
CA LEU A 7 11.04 14.61 -2.35
C LEU A 7 10.96 15.66 -3.46
N GLU A 8 11.59 15.42 -4.61
CA GLU A 8 11.46 16.28 -5.79
C GLU A 8 10.03 16.28 -6.32
N THR A 9 9.44 17.47 -6.40
CA THR A 9 8.11 17.68 -6.98
C THR A 9 8.19 17.64 -8.50
N LYS A 10 7.52 16.66 -9.11
CA LYS A 10 7.33 16.60 -10.56
C LYS A 10 6.00 17.24 -10.94
N GLN A 11 6.02 18.25 -11.82
CA GLN A 11 4.79 18.81 -12.37
C GLN A 11 4.11 17.78 -13.28
N ILE A 12 2.83 17.53 -13.03
CA ILE A 12 1.99 16.64 -13.83
C ILE A 12 0.79 17.43 -14.35
N GLY A 13 0.41 17.20 -15.61
CA GLY A 13 -0.83 17.72 -16.15
C GLY A 13 -2.00 16.89 -15.65
N PHE A 14 -2.78 17.43 -14.72
CA PHE A 14 -3.93 16.74 -14.12
C PHE A 14 -5.22 17.44 -14.54
N ARG A 15 -6.17 16.68 -15.09
CA ARG A 15 -7.52 17.17 -15.40
C ARG A 15 -8.52 16.60 -14.39
N MET A 16 -9.32 17.48 -13.82
CA MET A 16 -10.36 17.14 -12.85
C MET A 16 -11.70 17.68 -13.36
N PRO A 17 -12.82 16.95 -13.17
CA PRO A 17 -14.16 17.49 -13.35
C PRO A 17 -14.37 18.79 -12.55
N THR A 18 -15.07 19.76 -13.13
CA THR A 18 -15.28 21.08 -12.51
C THR A 18 -15.93 20.99 -11.14
N TYR A 19 -16.94 20.13 -10.97
CA TYR A 19 -17.66 19.99 -9.71
C TYR A 19 -16.73 19.58 -8.53
N LEU A 20 -15.72 18.74 -8.79
CA LEU A 20 -14.76 18.35 -7.74
C LEU A 20 -13.81 19.49 -7.39
N VAL A 21 -13.45 20.33 -8.36
CA VAL A 21 -12.62 21.52 -8.09
C VAL A 21 -13.39 22.48 -7.19
N GLU A 22 -14.66 22.70 -7.50
CA GLU A 22 -15.56 23.56 -6.72
C GLU A 22 -15.78 23.01 -5.31
N GLU A 23 -16.02 21.71 -5.15
CA GLU A 23 -16.15 21.08 -3.83
C GLU A 23 -14.86 21.23 -2.99
N ILE A 24 -13.68 21.05 -3.60
CA ILE A 24 -12.41 21.27 -2.91
C ILE A 24 -12.29 22.73 -2.49
N ASP A 25 -12.62 23.67 -3.38
CA ASP A 25 -12.57 25.10 -3.08
C ASP A 25 -13.47 25.49 -1.91
N GLU A 26 -14.69 24.95 -1.88
CA GLU A 26 -15.62 25.18 -0.78
C GLU A 26 -15.11 24.58 0.53
N LEU A 27 -14.58 23.36 0.50
CA LEU A 27 -14.00 22.70 1.67
C LEU A 27 -12.76 23.42 2.19
N THR A 28 -11.91 23.95 1.30
CA THR A 28 -10.68 24.66 1.68
C THR A 28 -10.89 26.14 1.95
N LYS A 29 -12.07 26.71 1.66
CA LYS A 29 -12.33 28.16 1.74
C LYS A 29 -12.05 28.77 3.12
N GLY A 30 -12.26 27.98 4.18
CA GLY A 30 -12.02 28.37 5.57
C GLY A 30 -10.65 27.97 6.12
N PHE A 31 -9.81 27.31 5.31
CA PHE A 31 -8.51 26.79 5.71
C PHE A 31 -7.42 27.38 4.81
N ASP A 32 -6.25 27.71 5.34
CA ASP A 32 -5.11 28.18 4.54
C ASP A 32 -4.42 26.99 3.83
N ILE A 33 -5.21 26.21 3.08
CA ILE A 33 -4.80 24.99 2.41
C ILE A 33 -4.99 25.17 0.90
N ASN A 34 -3.90 25.00 0.16
CA ASN A 34 -3.96 24.99 -1.30
C ASN A 34 -4.55 23.65 -1.82
N ARG A 35 -5.33 23.70 -2.90
CA ARG A 35 -5.86 22.53 -3.63
C ARG A 35 -4.81 21.46 -3.86
N SER A 36 -3.60 21.84 -4.28
CA SER A 36 -2.51 20.89 -4.53
C SER A 36 -2.14 20.10 -3.27
N THR A 37 -2.06 20.78 -2.13
CA THR A 37 -1.78 20.16 -0.83
C THR A 37 -2.89 19.19 -0.45
N PHE A 38 -4.14 19.60 -0.60
CA PHE A 38 -5.30 18.75 -0.32
C PHE A 38 -5.28 17.47 -1.17
N ILE A 39 -5.05 17.60 -2.48
CA ILE A 39 -5.00 16.47 -3.42
C ILE A 39 -3.84 15.52 -3.07
N VAL A 40 -2.66 16.05 -2.77
CA VAL A 40 -1.49 15.23 -2.39
C VAL A 40 -1.76 14.43 -1.13
N GLU A 41 -2.35 15.05 -0.11
CA GLU A 41 -2.68 14.37 1.14
C GLU A 41 -3.78 13.33 0.98
N ALA A 42 -4.81 13.62 0.18
CA ALA A 42 -5.84 12.65 -0.18
C ALA A 42 -5.25 11.41 -0.86
N ILE A 43 -4.35 11.61 -1.83
CA ILE A 43 -3.64 10.51 -2.51
C ILE A 43 -2.77 9.72 -1.53
N ARG A 44 -2.02 10.40 -0.65
CA ARG A 44 -1.18 9.73 0.38
C ARG A 44 -2.01 8.84 1.28
N ARG A 45 -3.16 9.35 1.75
CA ARG A 45 -4.08 8.61 2.58
C ARG A 45 -4.63 7.38 1.87
N ALA A 46 -5.13 7.54 0.64
CA ALA A 46 -5.64 6.42 -0.15
C ALA A 46 -4.56 5.34 -0.40
N LEU A 47 -3.33 5.74 -0.72
CA LEU A 47 -2.21 4.81 -0.89
C LEU A 47 -1.87 4.05 0.40
N LYS A 48 -1.94 4.73 1.56
CA LYS A 48 -1.69 4.10 2.85
C LYS A 48 -2.77 3.05 3.15
N GLU A 49 -4.04 3.41 3.00
CA GLU A 49 -5.18 2.52 3.23
C GLU A 49 -5.12 1.28 2.31
N GLN A 50 -4.77 1.45 1.03
CA GLN A 50 -4.59 0.32 0.12
C GLN A 50 -3.43 -0.61 0.51
N LYS A 51 -2.31 -0.05 0.98
CA LYS A 51 -1.17 -0.86 1.43
C LYS A 51 -1.52 -1.64 2.69
N GLU A 52 -2.20 -1.01 3.65
CA GLU A 52 -2.67 -1.67 4.85
C GLU A 52 -3.67 -2.79 4.52
N ALA A 53 -4.65 -2.52 3.64
CA ALA A 53 -5.60 -3.54 3.21
C ALA A 53 -4.91 -4.76 2.58
N ARG A 54 -3.94 -4.56 1.67
CA ARG A 54 -3.16 -5.66 1.08
C ARG A 54 -2.36 -6.43 2.12
N PHE A 55 -1.72 -5.72 3.06
CA PHE A 55 -0.97 -6.34 4.13
C PHE A 55 -1.86 -7.22 5.00
N TYR A 56 -3.02 -6.71 5.44
CA TYR A 56 -3.95 -7.48 6.29
C TYR A 56 -4.59 -8.65 5.56
N MET A 57 -4.86 -8.53 4.25
CA MET A 57 -5.31 -9.67 3.44
C MET A 57 -4.25 -10.78 3.41
N GLY A 58 -3.01 -10.47 3.03
CA GLY A 58 -1.94 -11.48 2.99
C GLY A 58 -1.59 -12.04 4.38
N LEU A 59 -1.70 -11.22 5.43
CA LEU A 59 -1.54 -11.70 6.80
C LEU A 59 -2.67 -12.67 7.19
N GLY A 60 -3.91 -12.37 6.79
CA GLY A 60 -5.06 -13.25 7.01
C GLY A 60 -4.87 -14.62 6.34
N GLU A 61 -4.44 -14.62 5.08
CA GLU A 61 -4.10 -15.84 4.33
C GLU A 61 -3.00 -16.65 5.05
N ALA A 62 -1.90 -16.00 5.43
CA ALA A 62 -0.81 -16.67 6.15
C ALA A 62 -1.23 -17.23 7.52
N MET A 63 -2.13 -16.54 8.23
CA MET A 63 -2.68 -17.02 9.51
C MET A 63 -3.62 -18.21 9.31
N GLU A 64 -4.39 -18.22 8.23
CA GLU A 64 -5.25 -19.34 7.86
C GLU A 64 -4.42 -20.58 7.51
N GLU A 65 -3.35 -20.42 6.72
CA GLU A 65 -2.39 -21.49 6.42
C GLU A 65 -1.73 -22.03 7.69
N ALA A 66 -1.26 -21.15 8.57
CA ALA A 66 -0.66 -21.55 9.84
C ALA A 66 -1.65 -22.32 10.72
N LYS A 67 -2.92 -21.88 10.77
CA LYS A 67 -3.98 -22.60 11.49
C LYS A 67 -4.23 -23.97 10.89
N MET A 68 -4.28 -24.10 9.56
CA MET A 68 -4.43 -25.39 8.89
C MET A 68 -3.25 -26.33 9.18
N MET A 69 -2.02 -25.82 9.32
CA MET A 69 -0.86 -26.62 9.75
C MET A 69 -0.97 -27.09 11.21
N ILE A 70 -1.46 -26.23 12.11
CA ILE A 70 -1.71 -26.59 13.52
C ILE A 70 -2.80 -27.65 13.63
N ASP A 71 -3.90 -27.48 12.89
CA ASP A 71 -5.04 -28.39 12.84
C ASP A 71 -4.72 -29.71 12.10
N GLY A 72 -3.49 -29.86 11.58
CA GLY A 72 -3.01 -31.06 10.90
C GLY A 72 -3.57 -31.26 9.48
N LYS A 73 -4.20 -30.23 8.91
CA LYS A 73 -4.75 -30.23 7.54
C LYS A 73 -3.70 -29.90 6.48
N LEU A 74 -2.61 -29.23 6.87
CA LEU A 74 -1.42 -28.98 6.05
C LEU A 74 -0.18 -29.61 6.69
N PRO A 75 0.78 -30.11 5.88
CA PRO A 75 2.04 -30.63 6.39
C PRO A 75 2.82 -29.51 7.11
N LYS A 76 3.45 -29.85 8.24
CA LYS A 76 4.33 -28.93 8.95
C LYS A 76 5.54 -28.62 8.09
N LEU A 77 5.69 -27.37 7.68
CA LEU A 77 6.91 -26.86 7.06
C LEU A 77 7.94 -26.52 8.13
N TYR A 78 9.16 -27.02 7.95
CA TYR A 78 10.30 -26.70 8.80
C TYR A 78 11.23 -25.73 8.09
N ALA A 79 12.01 -24.95 8.84
CA ALA A 79 12.96 -23.98 8.29
C ALA A 79 13.91 -24.56 7.23
N ARG A 80 14.25 -25.85 7.34
CA ARG A 80 15.07 -26.57 6.36
C ARG A 80 14.41 -26.70 4.98
N ASP A 81 13.09 -26.79 4.94
CA ASP A 81 12.33 -26.99 3.70
C ASP A 81 12.36 -25.69 2.87
N PHE A 82 12.26 -24.53 3.54
CA PHE A 82 12.45 -23.22 2.91
C PHE A 82 13.88 -23.02 2.36
N VAL A 83 14.92 -23.44 3.10
CA VAL A 83 16.32 -23.28 2.64
C VAL A 83 16.60 -24.08 1.37
N ASN A 84 15.98 -25.24 1.21
CA ASN A 84 16.13 -26.06 0.00
C ASN A 84 15.41 -25.43 -1.20
N GLU A 85 14.17 -24.94 -0.99
CA GLU A 85 13.39 -24.26 -2.03
C GLU A 85 14.07 -22.97 -2.54
N PHE A 86 14.71 -22.21 -1.64
CA PHE A 86 15.49 -21.03 -2.02
C PHE A 86 16.75 -21.38 -2.83
N LYS A 87 17.42 -22.50 -2.54
CA LYS A 87 18.61 -22.93 -3.29
C LYS A 87 18.25 -23.40 -4.69
N ASP A 88 17.16 -24.15 -4.84
CA ASP A 88 16.68 -24.63 -6.13
C ASP A 88 16.24 -23.48 -7.05
N ASN A 89 15.59 -22.44 -6.52
CA ASN A 89 15.20 -21.24 -7.29
C ASN A 89 16.37 -20.31 -7.69
N THR A 90 17.57 -20.52 -7.15
CA THR A 90 18.78 -19.76 -7.52
C THR A 90 19.71 -20.54 -8.46
N ALA A 91 19.31 -21.75 -8.87
CA ALA A 91 20.08 -22.63 -9.74
C ALA A 91 19.68 -22.55 -11.23
N GLU A 92 18.74 -21.66 -11.60
CA GLU A 92 18.44 -21.23 -12.99
C GLU A 92 19.01 -19.82 -13.26
#